data_AF-A0AAJ2Q5P5-F1
#
_entry.id   AF-A0AAJ2Q5P5-F1
#
_cell.length_a   1.000
_cell.length_b   1.000
_cell.length_c   1.000
_cell.angle_alpha   90.00
_cell.angle_beta   90.00
_cell.angle_gamma   90.00
#
_symmetry.space_group_name_H-M   'P 1'
#
loop_
_entity.id
_entity.type
_entity.pdbx_description
1 polymer ?
#
loop_
_entity_poly.entity_id
_entity_poly.type
_entity_poly.pdbx_seq_one_letter_code
_entity_poly.pdbx_strand_id
1 'polypeptide(L)'
;MIDDFAKDHLHGRLRRDREALVWKLDGLSEYDARRPLTVSGSNLLGLVKHVAGVEARYFGEVFDRPSPEPLPRWQDHDGSDLWATEDEPREQIIEFCRRTWEHSDATIDELPLDAPGHVPWWPEPHTGTNLFAVLVHVLGETNRHAGHADILREGVDGRTGMRPEHETRIDGKARDAYYAKVEQAARSAASSTARRAVPRDVMFERRDGGRAG
;
A
#
# COMPACT_ATOMS: atom_id res chain seq x y z
N MET A 1 -20.72 -16.32 -16.68
CA MET A 1 -19.85 -17.48 -16.34
C MET A 1 -18.43 -17.05 -15.99
N ILE A 2 -17.64 -16.42 -16.88
CA ILE A 2 -16.32 -15.89 -16.46
C ILE A 2 -16.46 -14.56 -15.70
N ASP A 3 -17.41 -13.71 -16.10
CA ASP A 3 -17.61 -12.40 -15.48
C ASP A 3 -18.07 -12.50 -14.03
N ASP A 4 -19.06 -13.35 -13.73
CA ASP A 4 -19.53 -13.59 -12.35
C ASP A 4 -18.39 -14.14 -11.47
N PHE A 5 -17.62 -15.11 -11.97
CA PHE A 5 -16.47 -15.65 -11.27
C PHE A 5 -15.40 -14.57 -11.00
N ALA A 6 -15.09 -13.74 -12.01
CA ALA A 6 -14.12 -12.66 -11.87
C ALA A 6 -14.60 -11.61 -10.86
N LYS A 7 -15.88 -11.24 -10.91
CA LYS A 7 -16.52 -10.31 -9.98
C LYS A 7 -16.45 -10.83 -8.55
N ASP A 8 -16.91 -12.05 -8.33
CA ASP A 8 -16.89 -12.70 -7.01
C ASP A 8 -15.47 -12.80 -6.45
N HIS A 9 -14.49 -13.12 -7.31
CA HIS A 9 -13.09 -13.22 -6.89
C HIS A 9 -12.48 -11.88 -6.50
N LEU A 10 -12.67 -10.84 -7.33
CA LEU A 10 -12.15 -9.49 -7.07
C LEU A 10 -12.84 -8.86 -5.86
N HIS A 11 -14.16 -8.96 -5.79
CA HIS A 11 -14.94 -8.43 -4.68
C HIS A 11 -14.61 -9.16 -3.37
N GLY A 12 -14.58 -10.49 -3.38
CA GLY A 12 -14.17 -11.28 -2.22
C GLY A 12 -12.72 -11.05 -1.81
N ARG A 13 -11.84 -10.62 -2.72
CA ARG A 13 -10.48 -10.18 -2.38
C ARG A 13 -10.49 -8.81 -1.72
N LEU A 14 -11.20 -7.83 -2.29
CA LEU A 14 -11.37 -6.50 -1.70
C LEU A 14 -11.93 -6.58 -0.27
N ARG A 15 -12.97 -7.41 -0.05
CA ARG A 15 -13.56 -7.64 1.28
C ARG A 15 -12.58 -8.16 2.32
N ARG A 16 -11.60 -8.98 1.92
CA ARG A 16 -10.58 -9.51 2.83
C ARG A 16 -9.46 -8.51 3.08
N ASP A 17 -9.05 -7.79 2.05
CA ASP A 17 -7.92 -6.87 2.15
C ASP A 17 -8.31 -5.58 2.91
N ARG A 18 -9.58 -5.14 2.82
CA ARG A 18 -10.12 -4.04 3.64
C ARG A 18 -10.12 -4.36 5.14
N GLU A 19 -10.50 -5.59 5.49
CA GLU A 19 -10.47 -6.08 6.87
C GLU A 19 -9.04 -6.16 7.40
N ALA A 20 -8.11 -6.67 6.57
CA ALA A 20 -6.70 -6.72 6.91
C ALA A 20 -6.11 -5.34 7.20
N LEU A 21 -6.46 -4.32 6.41
CA LEU A 21 -6.00 -2.96 6.61
C LEU A 21 -6.53 -2.37 7.93
N VAL A 22 -7.84 -2.49 8.21
CA VAL A 22 -8.43 -1.96 9.46
C VAL A 22 -7.90 -2.70 10.70
N TRP A 23 -7.71 -4.02 10.62
CA TRP A 23 -7.11 -4.81 11.70
C TRP A 23 -5.71 -4.31 12.11
N LYS A 24 -4.98 -3.61 11.23
CA LYS A 24 -3.70 -2.97 11.59
C LYS A 24 -3.82 -1.90 12.66
N LEU A 25 -5.03 -1.47 13.03
CA LEU A 25 -5.28 -0.57 14.16
C LEU A 25 -5.48 -1.30 15.49
N ASP A 26 -5.74 -2.61 15.49
CA ASP A 26 -6.16 -3.34 16.68
C ASP A 26 -5.09 -3.30 17.77
N GLY A 27 -5.51 -2.99 19.00
CA GLY A 27 -4.62 -2.93 20.17
C GLY A 27 -3.63 -1.76 20.18
N LEU A 28 -3.70 -0.82 19.24
CA LEU A 28 -2.90 0.41 19.29
C LEU A 28 -3.50 1.45 20.23
N SER A 29 -2.62 2.22 20.86
CA SER A 29 -2.99 3.47 21.50
C SER A 29 -3.46 4.50 20.45
N GLU A 30 -4.24 5.51 20.87
CA GLU A 30 -4.58 6.65 19.99
C GLU A 30 -3.32 7.31 19.41
N TYR A 31 -2.28 7.43 20.24
CA TYR A 31 -1.02 8.03 19.82
C TYR A 31 -0.32 7.21 18.74
N ASP A 32 -0.17 5.89 18.92
CA ASP A 32 0.51 5.03 17.95
C ASP A 32 -0.25 4.88 16.63
N ALA A 33 -1.58 4.99 16.66
CA ALA A 33 -2.38 5.00 15.44
C ALA A 33 -2.15 6.25 14.58
N ARG A 34 -1.81 7.40 15.21
CA ARG A 34 -1.77 8.73 14.57
C ARG A 34 -0.39 9.30 14.35
N ARG A 35 0.59 8.89 15.16
CA ARG A 35 1.93 9.49 15.12
C ARG A 35 2.60 9.24 13.77
N PRO A 36 3.41 10.19 13.26
CA PRO A 36 4.28 9.97 12.12
C PRO A 36 5.18 8.75 12.32
N LEU A 37 5.18 7.83 11.34
CA LEU A 37 6.06 6.65 11.32
C LEU A 37 7.07 6.70 10.17
N THR A 38 6.98 7.71 9.30
CA THR A 38 7.92 7.97 8.22
C THR A 38 8.27 9.46 8.16
N VAL A 39 9.32 9.80 7.40
CA VAL A 39 9.73 11.19 7.15
C VAL A 39 8.67 12.03 6.44
N SER A 40 7.75 11.39 5.71
CA SER A 40 6.62 12.04 5.03
C SER A 40 5.39 12.17 5.92
N GLY A 41 5.44 11.74 7.18
CA GLY A 41 4.30 11.84 8.10
C GLY A 41 3.29 10.68 8.03
N SER A 42 3.55 9.64 7.23
CA SER A 42 2.63 8.52 7.07
C SER A 42 2.40 7.79 8.41
N ASN A 43 1.14 7.49 8.69
CA ASN A 43 0.69 6.86 9.93
C ASN A 43 -0.45 5.86 9.65
N LEU A 44 -0.76 4.98 10.59
CA LEU A 44 -1.69 3.87 10.37
C LEU A 44 -3.15 4.32 10.20
N LEU A 45 -3.62 5.26 11.03
CA LEU A 45 -4.99 5.75 10.95
C LEU A 45 -5.24 6.54 9.67
N GLY A 46 -4.26 7.33 9.24
CA GLY A 46 -4.27 8.05 7.97
C GLY A 46 -4.37 7.13 6.76
N LEU A 47 -3.65 6.00 6.76
CA LEU A 47 -3.77 5.00 5.69
C LEU A 47 -5.18 4.43 5.59
N VAL A 48 -5.81 4.11 6.73
CA VAL A 48 -7.19 3.61 6.79
C VAL A 48 -8.17 4.66 6.26
N LYS A 49 -8.06 5.91 6.73
CA LYS A 49 -8.88 7.05 6.27
C LYS A 49 -8.76 7.27 4.77
N HIS A 50 -7.53 7.30 4.26
CA HIS A 50 -7.25 7.50 2.84
C HIS A 50 -7.91 6.42 1.97
N VAL A 51 -7.70 5.14 2.28
CA VAL A 51 -8.26 4.05 1.47
C VAL A 51 -9.78 4.05 1.49
N ALA A 52 -10.42 4.37 2.62
CA ALA A 52 -11.87 4.56 2.67
C ALA A 52 -12.33 5.73 1.79
N GLY A 53 -11.62 6.86 1.81
CA GLY A 53 -11.93 8.00 0.92
C GLY A 53 -11.79 7.65 -0.56
N VAL A 54 -10.73 6.91 -0.94
CA VAL A 54 -10.54 6.39 -2.29
C VAL A 54 -11.72 5.50 -2.69
N GLU A 55 -12.05 4.51 -1.86
CA GLU A 55 -13.11 3.55 -2.14
C GLU A 55 -14.49 4.24 -2.31
N ALA A 56 -14.83 5.17 -1.42
CA ALA A 56 -16.07 5.94 -1.48
C ALA A 56 -16.21 6.78 -2.75
N ARG A 57 -15.11 7.38 -3.24
CA ARG A 57 -15.11 8.13 -4.50
C ARG A 57 -15.28 7.20 -5.70
N TYR A 58 -14.51 6.11 -5.74
CA TYR A 58 -14.43 5.24 -6.92
C TYR A 58 -15.67 4.35 -7.10
N PHE A 59 -16.30 3.86 -6.03
CA PHE A 59 -17.57 3.13 -6.17
C PHE A 59 -18.80 4.04 -6.06
N GLY A 60 -18.59 5.32 -5.74
CA GLY A 60 -19.67 6.29 -5.66
C GLY A 60 -19.75 7.23 -6.86
N GLU A 61 -18.91 8.27 -6.86
CA GLU A 61 -18.89 9.35 -7.87
C GLU A 61 -18.74 8.82 -9.30
N VAL A 62 -17.93 7.77 -9.50
CA VAL A 62 -17.62 7.22 -10.83
C VAL A 62 -18.81 6.53 -11.50
N PHE A 63 -19.79 6.09 -10.71
CA PHE A 63 -20.98 5.36 -11.18
C PHE A 63 -22.27 6.12 -10.91
N ASP A 64 -22.20 7.44 -10.66
CA ASP A 64 -23.35 8.29 -10.31
C ASP A 64 -24.14 7.77 -9.09
N ARG A 65 -23.42 7.20 -8.10
CA ARG A 65 -23.98 6.69 -6.85
C ARG A 65 -23.32 7.41 -5.68
N PRO A 66 -23.71 8.66 -5.34
CA PRO A 66 -22.96 9.46 -4.38
C PRO A 66 -22.68 8.74 -3.05
N SER A 67 -21.48 8.97 -2.51
CA SER A 67 -21.04 8.46 -1.20
C SER A 67 -22.10 8.72 -0.12
N PRO A 68 -22.24 7.81 0.88
CA PRO A 68 -23.19 7.99 1.99
C PRO A 68 -22.89 9.25 2.83
N GLU A 69 -21.67 9.78 2.75
CA GLU A 69 -21.26 11.02 3.39
C GLU A 69 -20.61 11.99 2.39
N PRO A 70 -20.74 13.32 2.60
CA PRO A 70 -20.07 14.31 1.77
C PRO A 70 -18.55 14.15 1.81
N LEU A 71 -17.93 14.00 0.65
CA LEU A 71 -16.48 14.02 0.51
C LEU A 71 -16.03 15.40 0.02
N PRO A 72 -14.84 15.88 0.43
CA PRO A 72 -14.23 17.05 -0.19
C PRO A 72 -14.14 16.85 -1.71
N ARG A 73 -14.20 17.92 -2.51
CA ARG A 73 -14.01 17.77 -3.95
C ARG A 73 -12.61 17.24 -4.23
N TRP A 74 -12.46 16.39 -5.24
CA TRP A 74 -11.14 15.87 -5.59
C TRP A 74 -10.15 16.99 -5.96
N GLN A 75 -10.64 18.07 -6.57
CA GLN A 75 -9.81 19.23 -6.93
C GLN A 75 -9.21 19.95 -5.70
N ASP A 76 -9.83 19.77 -4.53
CA ASP A 76 -9.39 20.34 -3.27
C ASP A 76 -8.51 19.34 -2.48
N HIS A 77 -8.15 18.20 -3.08
CA HIS A 77 -7.31 17.18 -2.47
C HIS A 77 -5.85 17.65 -2.45
N ASP A 78 -5.33 17.87 -1.25
CA ASP A 78 -3.97 18.33 -0.97
C ASP A 78 -3.11 17.26 -0.26
N GLY A 79 -3.60 16.02 -0.17
CA GLY A 79 -2.99 14.94 0.61
C GLY A 79 -3.42 14.88 2.08
N SER A 80 -4.35 15.75 2.52
CA SER A 80 -4.89 15.75 3.89
C SER A 80 -5.74 14.52 4.24
N ASP A 81 -6.14 13.70 3.27
CA ASP A 81 -6.88 12.46 3.55
C ASP A 81 -6.03 11.38 4.25
N LEU A 82 -4.70 11.51 4.20
CA LEU A 82 -3.75 10.74 5.02
C LEU A 82 -3.57 11.31 6.43
N TRP A 83 -4.26 12.41 6.77
CA TRP A 83 -4.20 13.05 8.07
C TRP A 83 -5.55 12.97 8.77
N ALA A 84 -5.61 12.18 9.84
CA ALA A 84 -6.69 12.19 10.82
C ALA A 84 -6.41 13.26 11.88
N THR A 85 -7.19 14.34 11.90
CA THR A 85 -7.00 15.46 12.83
C THR A 85 -7.33 15.05 14.26
N GLU A 86 -6.93 15.88 15.22
CA GLU A 86 -7.26 15.73 16.65
C GLU A 86 -8.77 15.67 16.92
N ASP A 87 -9.57 16.31 16.06
CA ASP A 87 -11.03 16.40 16.17
C ASP A 87 -11.77 15.25 15.47
N GLU A 88 -11.04 14.34 14.83
CA GLU A 88 -11.58 13.15 14.17
C GLU A 88 -11.30 11.90 15.02
N PRO A 89 -12.22 11.44 15.88
CA PRO A 89 -12.09 10.19 16.62
C PRO A 89 -11.81 9.00 15.70
N ARG A 90 -10.93 8.10 16.15
CA ARG A 90 -10.58 6.89 15.38
C ARG A 90 -11.84 6.07 15.05
N GLU A 91 -12.77 5.99 16.00
CA GLU A 91 -14.00 5.23 15.87
C GLU A 91 -14.90 5.80 14.77
N GLN A 92 -14.93 7.13 14.60
CA GLN A 92 -15.67 7.76 13.49
C GLN A 92 -15.06 7.42 12.14
N ILE A 93 -13.72 7.37 12.04
CA ILE A 93 -13.03 6.96 10.81
C ILE A 93 -13.34 5.48 10.49
N ILE A 94 -13.32 4.60 11.50
CA ILE A 94 -13.67 3.18 11.31
C ILE A 94 -15.13 3.02 10.90
N GLU A 95 -16.05 3.79 11.47
CA GLU A 95 -17.46 3.81 11.05
C GLU A 95 -17.62 4.32 9.62
N PHE A 96 -16.92 5.38 9.23
CA PHE A 96 -16.88 5.85 7.85
C PHE A 96 -16.36 4.77 6.89
N CYS A 97 -15.33 4.01 7.27
CA CYS A 97 -14.85 2.86 6.49
C CYS A 97 -15.97 1.84 6.29
N ARG A 98 -16.68 1.47 7.36
CA ARG A 98 -17.77 0.47 7.29
C ARG A 98 -18.93 0.92 6.42
N ARG A 99 -19.36 2.18 6.55
CA ARG A 99 -20.43 2.75 5.69
C ARG A 99 -20.00 2.82 4.23
N THR A 100 -18.74 3.18 3.98
CA THR A 100 -18.14 3.13 2.64
C THR A 100 -18.18 1.70 2.08
N TRP A 101 -17.80 0.69 2.87
CA TRP A 101 -17.82 -0.70 2.42
C TRP A 101 -19.21 -1.21 2.07
N GLU A 102 -20.23 -0.85 2.87
CA GLU A 102 -21.63 -1.18 2.56
C GLU A 102 -22.07 -0.55 1.25
N HIS A 103 -21.72 0.72 1.02
CA HIS A 103 -22.02 1.44 -0.20
C HIS A 103 -21.31 0.82 -1.42
N SER A 104 -20.01 0.55 -1.32
CA SER A 104 -19.21 -0.08 -2.36
C SER A 104 -19.70 -1.48 -2.69
N ASP A 105 -20.00 -2.29 -1.67
CA ASP A 105 -20.54 -3.64 -1.84
C ASP A 105 -21.87 -3.56 -2.61
N ALA A 106 -22.76 -2.62 -2.27
CA ALA A 106 -24.01 -2.41 -3.00
C ALA A 106 -23.80 -1.98 -4.46
N THR A 107 -22.87 -1.06 -4.73
CA THR A 107 -22.53 -0.67 -6.11
C THR A 107 -21.98 -1.86 -6.89
N ILE A 108 -21.03 -2.60 -6.31
CA ILE A 108 -20.43 -3.76 -6.96
C ILE A 108 -21.51 -4.79 -7.23
N ASP A 109 -22.34 -5.16 -6.25
CA ASP A 109 -23.37 -6.19 -6.40
C ASP A 109 -24.39 -5.83 -7.50
N GLU A 110 -24.83 -4.57 -7.56
CA GLU A 110 -25.87 -4.11 -8.50
C GLU A 110 -25.39 -4.00 -9.97
N LEU A 111 -24.14 -3.60 -10.20
CA LEU A 111 -23.65 -3.29 -11.54
C LEU A 111 -22.95 -4.50 -12.21
N PRO A 112 -23.11 -4.71 -13.54
CA PRO A 112 -22.29 -5.67 -14.27
C PRO A 112 -20.82 -5.19 -14.35
N LEU A 113 -19.87 -6.11 -14.58
CA LEU A 113 -18.43 -5.77 -14.62
C LEU A 113 -18.07 -4.79 -15.73
N ASP A 114 -18.81 -4.80 -16.84
CA ASP A 114 -18.64 -3.90 -17.97
C ASP A 114 -19.44 -2.60 -17.84
N ALA A 115 -20.12 -2.38 -16.70
CA ALA A 115 -20.85 -1.14 -16.43
C ALA A 115 -19.91 0.07 -16.60
N PRO A 116 -20.28 1.04 -17.46
CA PRO A 116 -19.42 2.19 -17.74
C PRO A 116 -19.30 3.05 -16.48
N GLY A 117 -18.08 3.54 -16.23
CA GLY A 117 -17.79 4.51 -15.18
C GLY A 117 -17.05 5.72 -15.76
N HIS A 118 -17.18 6.86 -15.10
CA HIS A 118 -16.46 8.08 -15.46
C HIS A 118 -15.63 8.60 -14.30
N VAL A 119 -14.30 8.59 -14.44
CA VAL A 119 -13.37 9.11 -13.43
C VAL A 119 -12.97 10.54 -13.80
N PRO A 120 -13.53 11.58 -13.16
CA PRO A 120 -13.38 12.96 -13.62
C PRO A 120 -11.97 13.54 -13.42
N TRP A 121 -11.11 12.85 -12.65
CA TRP A 121 -9.74 13.26 -12.38
C TRP A 121 -8.66 12.48 -13.16
N TRP A 122 -9.04 11.55 -14.02
CA TRP A 122 -8.11 10.93 -14.95
C TRP A 122 -7.97 11.78 -16.22
N PRO A 123 -6.77 11.88 -16.81
CA PRO A 123 -6.55 12.69 -18.01
C PRO A 123 -7.29 12.11 -19.23
N GLU A 124 -8.18 12.93 -19.81
CA GLU A 124 -9.15 12.63 -20.90
C GLU A 124 -10.00 11.36 -20.65
N PRO A 125 -11.20 11.20 -21.25
CA PRO A 125 -11.99 10.00 -20.98
C PRO A 125 -11.18 8.78 -21.41
N HIS A 126 -10.67 8.01 -20.44
CA HIS A 126 -10.14 6.68 -20.66
C HIS A 126 -11.29 5.85 -21.20
N THR A 127 -11.38 5.78 -22.52
CA THR A 127 -12.39 5.00 -23.24
C THR A 127 -12.29 3.57 -22.73
N GLY A 128 -13.34 3.09 -22.07
CA GLY A 128 -13.36 1.77 -21.46
C GLY A 128 -13.15 1.72 -19.94
N THR A 129 -13.23 2.84 -19.21
CA THR A 129 -13.36 2.77 -17.75
C THR A 129 -14.71 2.12 -17.40
N ASN A 130 -14.66 0.99 -16.71
CA ASN A 130 -15.82 0.22 -16.27
C ASN A 130 -15.61 -0.32 -14.85
N LEU A 131 -16.62 -0.99 -14.29
CA LEU A 131 -16.55 -1.56 -12.95
C LEU A 131 -15.35 -2.50 -12.76
N PHE A 132 -15.00 -3.30 -13.76
CA PHE A 132 -13.80 -4.14 -13.70
C PHE A 132 -12.52 -3.31 -13.52
N ALA A 133 -12.32 -2.27 -14.33
CA ALA A 133 -11.17 -1.38 -14.22
C ALA A 133 -11.11 -0.69 -12.85
N VAL A 134 -12.26 -0.25 -12.33
CA VAL A 134 -12.35 0.39 -11.01
C VAL A 134 -12.06 -0.61 -9.88
N LEU A 135 -12.59 -1.82 -9.93
CA LEU A 135 -12.30 -2.90 -8.98
C LEU A 135 -10.79 -3.19 -8.91
N VAL A 136 -10.14 -3.32 -10.07
CA VAL A 136 -8.69 -3.56 -10.14
C VAL A 136 -7.92 -2.39 -9.55
N HIS A 137 -8.33 -1.15 -9.85
CA HIS A 137 -7.71 0.05 -9.30
C HIS A 137 -7.81 0.11 -7.77
N VAL A 138 -9.02 0.03 -7.21
CA VAL A 138 -9.24 0.12 -5.75
C VAL A 138 -8.60 -1.05 -5.01
N LEU A 139 -8.59 -2.25 -5.61
CA LEU A 139 -7.87 -3.39 -5.05
C LEU A 139 -6.34 -3.14 -5.02
N GLY A 140 -5.80 -2.50 -6.04
CA GLY A 140 -4.40 -2.07 -6.09
C GLY A 140 -4.06 -1.06 -5.00
N GLU A 141 -4.89 -0.03 -4.82
CA GLU A 141 -4.77 0.96 -3.75
C GLU A 141 -4.81 0.27 -2.37
N THR A 142 -5.83 -0.56 -2.12
CA THR A 142 -6.01 -1.28 -0.86
C THR A 142 -4.79 -2.14 -0.52
N ASN A 143 -4.29 -2.94 -1.48
CA ASN A 143 -3.14 -3.81 -1.25
C ASN A 143 -1.83 -3.02 -1.07
N ARG A 144 -1.64 -1.94 -1.83
CA ARG A 144 -0.46 -1.06 -1.69
C ARG A 144 -0.41 -0.46 -0.29
N HIS A 145 -1.53 0.06 0.20
CA HIS A 145 -1.60 0.68 1.52
C HIS A 145 -1.63 -0.33 2.67
N ALA A 146 -2.19 -1.53 2.47
CA ALA A 146 -2.05 -2.64 3.42
C ALA A 146 -0.58 -3.05 3.60
N GLY A 147 0.19 -3.14 2.51
CA GLY A 147 1.63 -3.41 2.57
C GLY A 147 2.42 -2.29 3.26
N HIS A 148 2.04 -1.02 3.08
CA HIS A 148 2.60 0.07 3.89
C HIS A 148 2.27 -0.14 5.37
N ALA A 149 1.02 -0.43 5.70
CA ALA A 149 0.57 -0.65 7.07
C ALA A 149 1.28 -1.84 7.75
N ASP A 150 1.64 -2.89 7.00
CA ASP A 150 2.47 -3.99 7.51
C ASP A 150 3.81 -3.50 8.07
N ILE A 151 4.55 -2.72 7.28
CA ILE A 151 5.87 -2.19 7.67
C ILE A 151 5.75 -1.19 8.81
N LEU A 152 4.73 -0.32 8.75
CA LEU A 152 4.47 0.64 9.82
C LEU A 152 4.13 -0.08 11.14
N ARG A 153 3.30 -1.13 11.08
CA ARG A 153 2.91 -1.89 12.27
C ARG A 153 4.09 -2.65 12.87
N GLU A 154 4.92 -3.27 12.02
CA GLU A 154 6.17 -3.91 12.45
C GLU A 154 7.03 -2.93 13.28
N GLY A 155 7.16 -1.68 12.82
CA GLY A 155 7.93 -0.64 13.50
C GLY A 155 7.34 -0.16 14.83
N VAL A 156 6.04 -0.38 15.08
CA VAL A 156 5.38 0.04 16.32
C VAL A 156 5.54 -0.99 17.43
N ASP A 157 5.19 -2.26 17.17
CA ASP A 157 5.13 -3.30 18.20
C ASP A 157 5.66 -4.67 17.76
N GLY A 158 6.21 -4.75 16.54
CA GLY A 158 6.74 -5.98 15.96
C GLY A 158 5.69 -6.99 15.50
N ARG A 159 4.40 -6.61 15.44
CA ARG A 159 3.34 -7.45 14.85
C ARG A 159 3.42 -7.41 13.34
N THR A 160 3.32 -8.57 12.71
CA THR A 160 3.32 -8.76 11.26
C THR A 160 2.24 -9.76 10.86
N GLY A 161 2.03 -9.91 9.56
CA GLY A 161 1.10 -10.89 8.99
C GLY A 161 0.12 -10.23 8.03
N MET A 162 -0.26 -10.95 6.98
CA MET A 162 -1.18 -10.43 5.97
C MET A 162 -2.61 -10.27 6.48
N ARG A 163 -2.99 -11.00 7.55
CA ARG A 163 -4.35 -11.09 8.12
C ARG A 163 -4.29 -11.49 9.59
N PRO A 164 -5.39 -11.31 10.37
CA PRO A 164 -5.43 -11.71 11.78
C PRO A 164 -5.03 -13.17 12.04
N GLU A 165 -5.49 -14.10 11.20
CA GLU A 165 -5.18 -15.54 11.33
C GLU A 165 -3.72 -15.88 11.01
N HIS A 166 -3.00 -14.97 10.36
CA HIS A 166 -1.57 -15.10 10.04
C HIS A 166 -0.70 -14.19 10.90
N GLU A 167 -1.27 -13.61 11.96
CA GLU A 167 -0.53 -12.72 12.84
C GLU A 167 0.65 -13.43 13.49
N THR A 168 1.81 -12.80 13.40
CA THR A 168 2.99 -13.23 14.15
C THR A 168 3.62 -12.03 14.83
N ARG A 169 4.37 -12.28 15.90
CA ARG A 169 5.19 -11.27 16.56
C ARG A 169 6.66 -11.63 16.38
N ILE A 170 7.44 -10.69 15.88
CA ILE A 170 8.86 -10.90 15.67
C ILE A 170 9.59 -10.92 17.01
N ASP A 171 10.35 -11.99 17.27
CA ASP A 171 11.31 -12.04 18.39
C ASP A 171 12.47 -11.09 18.12
N GLY A 172 12.74 -10.17 19.07
CA GLY A 172 13.75 -9.12 18.88
C GLY A 172 15.16 -9.66 18.65
N LYS A 173 15.57 -10.75 19.30
CA LYS A 173 16.91 -11.32 19.11
C LYS A 173 17.03 -12.00 17.75
N ALA A 174 16.00 -12.76 17.35
CA ALA A 174 15.96 -13.39 16.04
C ALA A 174 15.96 -12.34 14.91
N ARG A 175 15.23 -11.23 15.10
CA ARG A 175 15.21 -10.09 14.19
C ARG A 175 16.59 -9.47 14.04
N ASP A 176 17.27 -9.14 15.14
CA ASP A 176 18.55 -8.45 15.11
C ASP A 176 19.63 -9.33 14.45
N ALA A 177 19.60 -10.65 14.70
CA ALA A 177 20.47 -11.60 14.03
C ALA A 177 20.19 -11.68 12.52
N TYR A 178 18.92 -11.73 12.13
CA TYR A 178 18.53 -11.74 10.71
C TYR A 178 18.90 -10.43 10.01
N TYR A 179 18.66 -9.29 10.65
CA TYR A 179 19.05 -7.98 10.17
C TYR A 179 20.55 -7.90 9.90
N ALA A 180 21.39 -8.33 10.86
CA ALA A 180 22.84 -8.34 10.70
C ALA A 180 23.29 -9.22 9.51
N LYS A 181 22.62 -10.37 9.30
CA LYS A 181 22.87 -11.25 8.15
C LYS A 181 22.55 -10.56 6.82
N VAL A 182 21.40 -9.89 6.71
CA VAL A 182 20.98 -9.16 5.50
C VAL A 182 21.94 -7.99 5.22
N GLU A 183 22.29 -7.23 6.25
CA GLU A 183 23.23 -6.10 6.15
C GLU A 183 24.63 -6.56 5.69
N GLN A 184 25.12 -7.67 6.25
CA GLN A 184 26.40 -8.25 5.83
C GLN A 184 26.37 -8.67 4.35
N ALA A 185 25.27 -9.27 3.89
CA ALA A 185 25.10 -9.64 2.48
C ALA A 185 25.10 -8.40 1.57
N ALA A 186 24.37 -7.34 1.95
CA ALA A 186 24.33 -6.08 1.19
C ALA A 186 25.72 -5.43 1.06
N ARG A 187 26.47 -5.35 2.16
CA ARG A 187 27.86 -4.83 2.16
C ARG A 187 28.81 -5.67 1.29
N SER A 188 28.65 -6.99 1.36
CA SER A 188 29.47 -7.92 0.58
C SER A 188 29.21 -7.77 -0.92
N ALA A 189 27.94 -7.64 -1.30
CA ALA A 189 27.53 -7.38 -2.68
C ALA A 189 28.12 -6.06 -3.20
N ALA A 190 27.99 -4.96 -2.45
CA ALA A 190 28.56 -3.66 -2.82
C ALA A 190 30.09 -3.73 -3.02
N SER A 191 30.78 -4.42 -2.11
CA SER A 191 32.24 -4.60 -2.18
C SER A 191 32.67 -5.45 -3.39
N SER A 192 31.87 -6.45 -3.75
CA SER A 192 32.15 -7.32 -4.91
C SER A 192 31.97 -6.59 -6.25
N THR A 193 30.95 -5.74 -6.35
CA THR A 193 30.71 -4.86 -7.52
C THR A 193 31.86 -3.87 -7.68
N ALA A 194 32.30 -3.24 -6.59
CA ALA A 194 33.46 -2.34 -6.61
C ALA A 194 34.75 -3.04 -7.08
N ARG A 195 35.02 -4.28 -6.64
CA ARG A 195 36.17 -5.07 -7.10
C ARG A 195 36.10 -5.49 -8.57
N ARG A 196 34.89 -5.71 -9.12
CA ARG A 196 34.69 -6.04 -10.54
C ARG A 196 34.82 -4.82 -11.46
N ALA A 197 34.58 -3.61 -10.95
CA ALA A 197 34.64 -2.37 -11.72
C ALA A 197 36.06 -1.83 -11.92
N VAL A 198 37.08 -2.36 -11.22
CA VAL A 198 38.48 -2.00 -11.45
C VAL A 198 39.03 -2.77 -12.67
N PRO A 199 39.47 -2.10 -13.75
CA PRO A 199 40.05 -2.77 -14.91
C PRO A 199 41.25 -3.62 -14.51
N ARG A 200 41.36 -4.84 -15.04
CA ARG A 200 42.53 -5.72 -14.86
C ARG A 200 43.71 -5.27 -15.73
N ASP A 201 44.10 -4.01 -15.65
CA ASP A 201 45.33 -3.53 -16.29
C ASP A 201 46.37 -3.27 -15.22
N VAL A 202 47.12 -4.29 -14.81
CA VAL A 202 48.58 -4.27 -14.56
C VAL A 202 49.06 -5.71 -14.34
N MET A 203 49.52 -6.37 -15.39
CA MET A 203 50.75 -7.19 -15.35
C MET A 203 51.11 -7.63 -16.77
N PHE A 204 51.85 -6.78 -17.49
CA PHE A 204 52.75 -7.26 -18.54
C PHE A 204 54.15 -6.72 -18.26
N GLU A 205 55.11 -7.59 -18.50
CA GLU A 205 56.42 -7.65 -17.86
C GLU A 205 57.33 -6.45 -18.18
N ARG A 206 58.03 -5.96 -17.15
CA ARG A 206 59.35 -5.37 -17.34
C ARG A 206 60.39 -6.49 -17.31
N ARG A 207 60.67 -7.08 -18.47
CA ARG A 207 61.95 -7.73 -18.76
C ARG A 207 62.28 -7.46 -20.22
N ASP A 208 63.13 -6.47 -20.45
CA ASP A 208 64.31 -6.62 -21.31
C ASP A 208 65.00 -5.28 -21.50
N GLY A 209 66.33 -5.31 -21.48
CA GLY A 209 67.16 -4.13 -21.73
C GLY A 209 68.56 -4.19 -21.15
N GLY A 210 69.22 -5.36 -21.18
CA GLY A 210 70.63 -5.49 -20.82
C GLY A 210 71.41 -6.22 -21.93
N ARG A 211 72.43 -5.52 -22.46
CA ARG A 211 73.51 -5.91 -23.41
C ARG A 211 73.25 -5.89 -24.92
N ALA A 212 74.00 -5.01 -25.60
CA ALA A 212 75.21 -5.30 -26.41
C ALA A 212 75.83 -3.93 -26.79
N GLY A 213 77.15 -3.70 -26.83
CA GLY A 213 78.25 -4.62 -27.11
C GLY A 213 78.57 -4.57 -28.59
#